data_AF-A0A087HK05-F1
#
_entry.id   AF-A0A087HK05-F1
#
_cell.length_a   1.000
_cell.length_b   1.000
_cell.length_c   1.000
_cell.angle_alpha   90.00
_cell.angle_beta   90.00
_cell.angle_gamma   90.00
#
_symmetry.space_group_name_H-M   'P 1'
#
loop_
_entity.id
_entity.type
_entity.pdbx_description
1 polymer ?
#
loop_
_entity_poly.entity_id
_entity_poly.type
_entity_poly.pdbx_seq_one_letter_code
_entity_poly.pdbx_strand_id
1 'polypeptide(L)'
;MKATEEMEKIQKEVNKYLEKMKKEMNNYLKKMKEELKKEISEEIVEVLKKDLEDMRYELEELGDMNSVLIVKERQSNDEIQEAHKELIKGLRDFSSGESCKIGVKRIGELGEKPFMDACKKRFTGEEAMVQHAWLWSKWLKNIKNPAWHPFKFVGSGNKMKEVVDEEDEKLRNLREKWGEEVVNAVKTALEELNEFNPSGRNDEIQEAHKELIKGLRDLSCGESCEVGVKRIGELDEKPFMNACKKRFTGEEAMVQGAKLCSKWQQIINNPTWQPFKRVGTGNKIKEVVDEEDKKLRKLRKRWGEEVMNAVKTSLEELNEFNPSGRLFNP
;
A
#
# COMPACT_ATOMS: atom_id res chain seq x y z
N MET A 1 98.68 48.87 -14.53
CA MET A 1 98.94 47.82 -13.53
C MET A 1 98.25 48.09 -12.20
N LYS A 2 98.51 49.20 -11.48
CA LYS A 2 97.85 49.45 -10.18
C LYS A 2 96.31 49.61 -10.23
N ALA A 3 95.78 50.39 -11.17
CA ALA A 3 94.32 50.59 -11.29
C ALA A 3 93.54 49.33 -11.72
N THR A 4 94.18 48.44 -12.50
CA THR A 4 93.59 47.16 -12.95
C THR A 4 93.52 46.14 -11.81
N GLU A 5 94.52 46.11 -10.92
CA GLU A 5 94.52 45.23 -9.73
C GLU A 5 93.47 45.67 -8.69
N GLU A 6 93.29 46.98 -8.50
CA GLU A 6 92.24 47.53 -7.62
C GLU A 6 90.83 47.23 -8.15
N MET A 7 90.60 47.38 -9.46
CA MET A 7 89.33 46.98 -10.09
C MET A 7 89.04 45.48 -9.90
N GLU A 8 90.05 44.61 -10.07
CA GLU A 8 89.86 43.17 -9.90
C GLU A 8 89.56 42.79 -8.44
N LYS A 9 90.13 43.52 -7.48
CA LYS A 9 89.85 43.35 -6.05
C LYS A 9 88.43 43.77 -5.70
N ILE A 10 87.99 44.93 -6.19
CA ILE A 10 86.61 45.43 -6.02
C ILE A 10 85.61 44.45 -6.67
N GLN A 11 85.92 43.93 -7.87
CA GLN A 11 85.06 42.95 -8.54
C GLN A 11 84.90 41.66 -7.73
N LYS A 12 85.99 41.16 -7.11
CA LYS A 12 85.95 39.99 -6.23
C LYS A 12 85.11 40.24 -4.97
N GLU A 13 85.22 41.43 -4.36
CA GLU A 13 84.41 41.79 -3.19
C GLU A 13 82.93 41.93 -3.56
N VAL A 14 82.60 42.64 -4.64
CA VAL A 14 81.23 42.77 -5.14
C VAL A 14 80.62 41.41 -5.46
N ASN A 15 81.37 40.51 -6.12
CA ASN A 15 80.90 39.15 -6.39
C ASN A 15 80.68 38.36 -5.10
N LYS A 16 81.55 38.51 -4.10
CA LYS A 16 81.37 37.87 -2.78
C LYS A 16 80.12 38.37 -2.06
N TYR A 17 79.87 39.68 -2.10
CA TYR A 17 78.65 40.27 -1.55
C TYR A 17 77.40 39.80 -2.30
N LEU A 18 77.45 39.76 -3.64
CA LEU A 18 76.35 39.24 -4.47
C LEU A 18 76.03 37.78 -4.15
N GLU A 19 77.03 36.92 -4.01
CA GLU A 19 76.82 35.51 -3.66
C GLU A 19 76.26 35.34 -2.25
N LYS A 20 76.70 36.16 -1.29
CA LYS A 20 76.11 36.18 0.06
C LYS A 20 74.63 36.57 0.00
N MET A 21 74.30 37.64 -0.73
CA MET A 21 72.94 38.14 -0.88
C MET A 21 72.03 37.12 -1.59
N LYS A 22 72.52 36.45 -2.64
CA LYS A 22 71.80 35.36 -3.32
C LYS A 22 71.50 34.20 -2.37
N LYS A 23 72.46 33.81 -1.54
CA LYS A 23 72.28 32.72 -0.57
C LYS A 23 71.24 33.07 0.49
N GLU A 24 71.26 34.30 1.00
CA GLU A 24 70.27 34.79 1.95
C GLU A 24 68.86 34.84 1.34
N MET A 25 68.74 35.37 0.11
CA MET A 25 67.47 35.40 -0.63
C MET A 25 66.92 33.99 -0.89
N ASN A 26 67.77 33.04 -1.30
CA ASN A 26 67.34 31.66 -1.53
C ASN A 26 66.88 30.97 -0.24
N ASN A 27 67.54 31.22 0.88
CA ASN A 27 67.11 30.71 2.18
C ASN A 27 65.76 31.29 2.59
N TYR A 28 65.53 32.59 2.36
CA TYR A 28 64.25 33.23 2.65
C TYR A 28 63.11 32.67 1.78
N LEU A 29 63.34 32.52 0.47
CA LEU A 29 62.38 31.90 -0.46
C LEU A 29 62.05 30.45 -0.06
N LYS A 30 63.05 29.68 0.39
CA LYS A 30 62.84 28.30 0.84
C LYS A 30 61.92 28.24 2.07
N LYS A 31 62.16 29.09 3.08
CA LYS A 31 61.31 29.17 4.28
C LYS A 31 59.87 29.56 3.93
N MET A 32 59.70 30.62 3.14
CA MET A 32 58.37 31.09 2.73
C MET A 32 57.61 30.00 1.95
N LYS A 33 58.30 29.22 1.12
CA LYS A 33 57.69 28.10 0.38
C LYS A 33 57.25 26.96 1.30
N GLU A 34 58.03 26.65 2.35
CA GLU A 34 57.69 25.63 3.34
C GLU A 34 56.52 26.07 4.22
N GLU A 35 56.51 27.34 4.66
CA GLU A 35 55.41 27.95 5.43
C GLU A 35 54.10 27.95 4.63
N LEU A 36 54.13 28.43 3.38
CA LEU A 36 52.95 28.45 2.52
C LEU A 36 52.42 27.03 2.23
N LYS A 37 53.32 26.05 2.04
CA LYS A 37 52.91 24.65 1.84
C LYS A 37 52.22 24.07 3.08
N LYS A 38 52.70 24.43 4.27
CA LYS A 38 52.12 23.98 5.53
C LYS A 38 50.73 24.60 5.74
N GLU A 39 50.60 25.91 5.53
CA GLU A 39 49.35 26.64 5.67
C GLU A 39 48.27 26.11 4.72
N ILE A 40 48.60 25.94 3.42
CA ILE A 40 47.68 25.32 2.43
C ILE A 40 47.30 23.90 2.86
N SER A 41 48.24 23.11 3.40
CA SER A 41 47.97 21.75 3.87
C SER A 41 47.07 21.72 5.10
N GLU A 42 47.21 22.67 6.01
CA GLU A 42 46.40 22.76 7.22
C GLU A 42 44.97 23.19 6.88
N GLU A 43 44.81 24.19 6.01
CA GLU A 43 43.51 24.67 5.55
C GLU A 43 42.71 23.58 4.80
N ILE A 44 43.35 22.85 3.88
CA ILE A 44 42.72 21.71 3.19
C ILE A 44 42.27 20.63 4.19
N VAL A 45 43.09 20.35 5.21
CA VAL A 45 42.75 19.33 6.23
C VAL A 45 41.58 19.78 7.09
N GLU A 46 41.49 21.06 7.46
CA GLU A 46 40.35 21.58 8.23
C GLU A 46 39.05 21.53 7.44
N VAL A 47 39.07 21.92 6.16
CA VAL A 47 37.89 21.82 5.27
C VAL A 47 37.43 20.37 5.16
N LEU A 48 38.35 19.43 4.87
CA LEU A 48 38.01 18.01 4.76
C LEU A 48 37.49 17.42 6.06
N LYS A 49 38.02 17.85 7.23
CA LYS A 49 37.48 17.42 8.53
C LYS A 49 36.06 17.89 8.74
N LYS A 50 35.75 19.13 8.37
CA LYS A 50 34.40 19.68 8.48
C LYS A 50 33.44 18.95 7.55
N ASP A 51 33.80 18.76 6.29
CA ASP A 51 32.99 18.02 5.32
C ASP A 51 32.74 16.57 5.77
N LEU A 52 33.75 15.91 6.36
CA LEU A 52 33.60 14.58 6.94
C LEU A 52 32.65 14.57 8.15
N GLU A 53 32.68 15.59 8.99
CA GLU A 53 31.77 15.70 10.12
C GLU A 53 30.33 15.97 9.66
N ASP A 54 30.14 16.87 8.70
CA ASP A 54 28.84 17.17 8.10
C ASP A 54 28.24 15.91 7.43
N MET A 55 29.04 15.18 6.64
CA MET A 55 28.64 13.88 6.07
C MET A 55 28.30 12.83 7.14
N ARG A 56 29.01 12.81 8.27
CA ARG A 56 28.69 11.90 9.37
C ARG A 56 27.34 12.21 9.99
N TYR A 57 27.02 13.49 10.20
CA TYR A 57 25.71 13.91 10.70
C TYR A 57 24.58 13.56 9.74
N GLU A 58 24.76 13.80 8.43
CA GLU A 58 23.77 13.43 7.42
C GLU A 58 23.52 11.92 7.38
N LEU A 59 24.57 11.10 7.51
CA LEU A 59 24.45 9.64 7.56
C LEU A 59 23.70 9.17 8.82
N GLU A 60 23.92 9.81 9.96
CA GLU A 60 23.21 9.51 11.21
C GLU A 60 21.72 9.86 11.09
N GLU A 61 21.39 11.05 10.57
CA GLU A 61 20.01 11.47 10.33
C GLU A 61 19.28 10.55 9.34
N LEU A 62 19.94 10.14 8.25
CA LEU A 62 19.40 9.16 7.31
C LEU A 62 19.20 7.79 7.98
N GLY A 63 20.10 7.38 8.88
CA GLY A 63 19.97 6.15 9.66
C GLY A 63 18.76 6.15 10.59
N ASP A 64 18.53 7.27 11.27
CA ASP A 64 17.37 7.48 12.15
C ASP A 64 16.07 7.48 11.34
N MET A 65 16.04 8.21 10.22
CA MET A 65 14.89 8.25 9.32
C MET A 65 14.54 6.86 8.78
N ASN A 66 15.55 6.10 8.34
CA ASN A 66 15.36 4.74 7.84
C ASN A 66 14.81 3.81 8.95
N SER A 67 15.30 3.95 10.17
CA SER A 67 14.79 3.19 11.33
C SER A 67 13.31 3.49 11.60
N VAL A 68 12.91 4.76 11.55
CA VAL A 68 11.51 5.19 11.69
C VAL A 68 10.64 4.61 10.57
N LEU A 69 11.11 4.68 9.32
CA LEU A 69 10.38 4.15 8.17
C LEU A 69 10.15 2.64 8.29
N ILE A 70 11.16 1.88 8.71
CA ILE A 70 11.04 0.42 8.94
C ILE A 70 9.98 0.12 9.99
N VAL A 71 9.95 0.86 11.10
CA VAL A 71 8.93 0.67 12.14
C VAL A 71 7.53 0.98 11.59
N LYS A 72 7.39 2.06 10.82
CA LYS A 72 6.12 2.47 10.21
C LYS A 72 5.61 1.48 9.17
N GLU A 73 6.50 0.95 8.33
CA GLU A 73 6.16 -0.08 7.35
C GLU A 73 5.62 -1.33 8.05
N ARG A 74 6.28 -1.79 9.11
CA ARG A 74 5.83 -2.95 9.90
C ARG A 74 4.45 -2.72 10.50
N GLN A 75 4.23 -1.56 11.12
CA GLN A 75 2.93 -1.19 11.69
C GLN A 75 1.82 -1.20 10.64
N SER A 76 2.05 -0.54 9.50
CA SER A 76 1.09 -0.51 8.38
C SER A 76 0.79 -1.91 7.85
N ASN A 77 1.82 -2.75 7.71
CA ASN A 77 1.63 -4.12 7.27
C ASN A 77 0.82 -4.95 8.28
N ASP A 78 1.08 -4.80 9.58
CA ASP A 78 0.33 -5.48 10.63
C ASP A 78 -1.16 -5.07 10.62
N GLU A 79 -1.46 -3.78 10.48
CA GLU A 79 -2.83 -3.26 10.35
C GLU A 79 -3.55 -3.85 9.12
N ILE A 80 -2.88 -3.93 7.97
CA ILE A 80 -3.43 -4.53 6.75
C ILE A 80 -3.71 -6.02 6.96
N GLN A 81 -2.79 -6.75 7.60
CA GLN A 81 -2.96 -8.17 7.88
C GLN A 81 -4.12 -8.42 8.85
N GLU A 82 -4.31 -7.58 9.86
CA GLU A 82 -5.45 -7.65 10.77
C GLU A 82 -6.77 -7.34 10.05
N ALA A 83 -6.83 -6.27 9.27
CA ALA A 83 -8.00 -5.92 8.47
C ALA A 83 -8.39 -7.06 7.50
N HIS A 84 -7.40 -7.67 6.85
CA HIS A 84 -7.63 -8.81 5.96
C HIS A 84 -8.20 -10.03 6.70
N LYS A 85 -7.68 -10.34 7.89
CA LYS A 85 -8.20 -11.44 8.73
C LYS A 85 -9.65 -11.17 9.15
N GLU A 86 -9.95 -9.95 9.61
CA GLU A 86 -11.30 -9.61 10.07
C GLU A 86 -12.30 -9.59 8.90
N LEU A 87 -11.89 -9.14 7.71
CA LEU A 87 -12.70 -9.24 6.50
C LEU A 87 -13.04 -10.70 6.15
N ILE A 88 -12.04 -11.59 6.14
CA ILE A 88 -12.27 -13.03 5.87
C ILE A 88 -13.26 -13.62 6.90
N LYS A 89 -13.09 -13.25 8.17
CA LYS A 89 -13.95 -13.72 9.26
C LYS A 89 -15.38 -13.20 9.09
N GLY A 90 -15.57 -11.90 8.87
CA GLY A 90 -16.88 -11.30 8.64
C GLY A 90 -17.61 -11.90 7.44
N LEU A 91 -16.90 -12.18 6.35
CA LEU A 91 -17.46 -12.87 5.18
C LEU A 91 -17.89 -14.32 5.48
N ARG A 92 -17.12 -15.06 6.30
CA ARG A 92 -17.51 -16.41 6.74
C ARG A 92 -18.76 -16.36 7.63
N ASP A 93 -18.79 -15.44 8.60
CA ASP A 93 -19.90 -15.28 9.54
C ASP A 93 -21.18 -14.85 8.82
N PHE A 94 -21.06 -14.05 7.75
CA PHE A 94 -22.17 -13.69 6.88
C PHE A 94 -22.76 -14.89 6.11
N SER A 95 -21.91 -15.84 5.74
CA SER A 95 -22.28 -17.01 4.93
C SER A 95 -22.82 -18.19 5.74
N SER A 96 -22.81 -18.14 7.08
CA SER A 96 -23.12 -19.27 7.96
C SER A 96 -24.56 -19.29 8.51
N GLY A 97 -25.37 -18.26 8.21
CA GLY A 97 -26.78 -18.22 8.62
C GLY A 97 -27.69 -19.08 7.74
N GLU A 98 -28.57 -19.87 8.35
CA GLU A 98 -29.52 -20.79 7.67
C GLU A 98 -30.48 -20.10 6.67
N SER A 99 -30.66 -18.77 6.77
CA SER A 99 -31.50 -17.97 5.87
C SER A 99 -30.73 -17.26 4.74
N CYS A 100 -29.40 -17.31 4.72
CA CYS A 100 -28.60 -16.58 3.74
C CYS A 100 -28.54 -17.36 2.41
N LYS A 101 -29.13 -16.78 1.35
CA LYS A 101 -29.10 -17.35 -0.02
C LYS A 101 -27.74 -17.17 -0.72
N ILE A 102 -26.78 -16.52 -0.07
CA ILE A 102 -25.46 -16.15 -0.64
C ILE A 102 -24.37 -16.88 0.15
N GLY A 103 -23.56 -17.66 -0.55
CA GLY A 103 -22.43 -18.40 0.03
C GLY A 103 -21.08 -17.77 -0.32
N VAL A 104 -20.14 -17.77 0.61
CA VAL A 104 -18.75 -17.36 0.37
C VAL A 104 -17.89 -18.60 0.08
N LYS A 105 -17.34 -18.70 -1.13
CA LYS A 105 -16.39 -19.74 -1.55
C LYS A 105 -14.98 -19.17 -1.57
N ARG A 106 -13.98 -19.90 -1.05
CA ARG A 106 -12.57 -19.54 -1.28
C ARG A 106 -12.16 -20.00 -2.67
N ILE A 107 -11.64 -19.07 -3.46
CA ILE A 107 -11.10 -19.34 -4.79
C ILE A 107 -9.89 -20.27 -4.65
N GLY A 108 -9.88 -21.36 -5.43
CA GLY A 108 -8.83 -22.37 -5.34
C GLY A 108 -8.99 -23.37 -4.19
N GLU A 109 -10.11 -23.32 -3.48
CA GLU A 109 -10.42 -24.30 -2.44
C GLU A 109 -10.77 -25.65 -3.06
N LEU A 110 -10.01 -26.67 -2.66
CA LEU A 110 -10.22 -28.04 -3.11
C LEU A 110 -11.52 -28.59 -2.53
N GLY A 111 -12.49 -28.87 -3.39
CA GLY A 111 -13.77 -29.45 -2.98
C GLY A 111 -13.58 -30.79 -2.26
N GLU A 112 -14.11 -30.89 -1.04
CA GLU A 112 -13.94 -32.06 -0.15
C GLU A 112 -14.83 -33.25 -0.56
N LYS A 113 -16.06 -32.96 -1.01
CA LYS A 113 -17.08 -33.96 -1.31
C LYS A 113 -16.65 -35.02 -2.34
N PRO A 114 -16.04 -34.68 -3.49
CA PRO A 114 -15.56 -35.70 -4.44
C PRO A 114 -14.53 -36.66 -3.85
N PHE A 115 -13.67 -36.17 -2.95
CA PHE A 115 -12.68 -37.00 -2.26
C PHE A 115 -13.37 -37.93 -1.26
N MET A 116 -14.32 -37.41 -0.47
CA MET A 116 -15.11 -38.23 0.46
C MET A 116 -15.88 -39.33 -0.27
N ASP A 117 -16.53 -39.00 -1.39
CA ASP A 117 -17.34 -39.95 -2.16
C ASP A 117 -16.45 -41.03 -2.81
N ALA A 118 -15.28 -40.68 -3.32
CA ALA A 118 -14.30 -41.63 -3.83
C ALA A 118 -13.75 -42.56 -2.73
N CYS A 119 -13.49 -42.04 -1.53
CA CYS A 119 -13.04 -42.84 -0.38
C CYS A 119 -14.13 -43.79 0.14
N LYS A 120 -15.38 -43.33 0.24
CA LYS A 120 -16.52 -44.17 0.67
C LYS A 120 -16.82 -45.33 -0.29
N LYS A 121 -16.47 -45.21 -1.57
CA LYS A 121 -16.58 -46.30 -2.55
C LYS A 121 -15.54 -47.42 -2.32
N ARG A 122 -14.47 -47.16 -1.55
CA ARG A 122 -13.32 -48.07 -1.38
C ARG A 122 -13.10 -48.56 0.04
N PHE A 123 -13.46 -47.74 1.02
CA PHE A 123 -13.22 -47.98 2.44
C PHE A 123 -14.53 -47.88 3.21
N THR A 124 -14.60 -48.51 4.37
CA THR A 124 -15.80 -48.53 5.22
C THR A 124 -15.54 -47.84 6.55
N GLY A 125 -16.58 -47.23 7.14
CA GLY A 125 -16.51 -46.62 8.47
C GLY A 125 -15.44 -45.53 8.60
N GLU A 126 -14.71 -45.56 9.72
CA GLU A 126 -13.68 -44.57 10.09
C GLU A 126 -12.48 -44.57 9.13
N GLU A 127 -12.18 -45.71 8.49
CA GLU A 127 -11.07 -45.82 7.53
C GLU A 127 -11.30 -44.90 6.32
N ALA A 128 -12.54 -44.78 5.85
CA ALA A 128 -12.88 -43.86 4.76
C ALA A 128 -12.62 -42.40 5.13
N MET A 129 -12.83 -42.02 6.40
CA MET A 129 -12.57 -40.65 6.88
C MET A 129 -11.07 -40.36 6.95
N VAL A 130 -10.27 -41.30 7.44
CA VAL A 130 -8.81 -41.15 7.53
C VAL A 130 -8.19 -41.08 6.14
N GLN A 131 -8.59 -41.97 5.22
CA GLN A 131 -8.10 -41.98 3.84
C GLN A 131 -8.49 -40.71 3.09
N HIS A 132 -9.72 -40.24 3.30
CA HIS A 132 -10.16 -38.96 2.78
C HIS A 132 -9.26 -37.81 3.26
N ALA A 133 -9.09 -37.66 4.59
CA ALA A 133 -8.36 -36.54 5.15
C ALA A 133 -6.91 -36.51 4.66
N TRP A 134 -6.29 -37.69 4.54
CA TRP A 134 -4.96 -37.84 3.96
C TRP A 134 -4.92 -37.45 2.48
N LEU A 135 -5.84 -37.97 1.66
CA LEU A 135 -5.86 -37.73 0.22
C LEU A 135 -6.14 -36.25 -0.09
N TRP A 136 -7.15 -35.68 0.55
CA TRP A 136 -7.51 -34.27 0.40
C TRP A 136 -6.35 -33.36 0.83
N SER A 137 -5.73 -33.61 1.98
CA SER A 137 -4.58 -32.84 2.46
C SER A 137 -3.37 -32.95 1.52
N LYS A 138 -3.10 -34.15 0.98
CA LYS A 138 -2.02 -34.38 0.02
C LYS A 138 -2.21 -33.55 -1.26
N TRP A 139 -3.44 -33.53 -1.79
CA TRP A 139 -3.74 -32.77 -3.00
C TRP A 139 -3.80 -31.26 -2.77
N LEU A 140 -4.30 -30.82 -1.62
CA LEU A 140 -4.21 -29.42 -1.21
C LEU A 140 -2.75 -28.95 -1.15
N LYS A 141 -1.83 -29.77 -0.63
CA LYS A 141 -0.38 -29.47 -0.62
C LYS A 141 0.22 -29.42 -2.03
N ASN A 142 -0.20 -30.33 -2.91
CA ASN A 142 0.26 -30.31 -4.30
C ASN A 142 -0.20 -29.03 -5.01
N ILE A 143 -1.48 -28.67 -4.93
CA ILE A 143 -2.04 -27.47 -5.55
C ILE A 143 -1.34 -26.20 -5.05
N LYS A 144 -0.99 -26.14 -3.76
CA LYS A 144 -0.26 -25.00 -3.17
C LYS A 144 1.23 -24.99 -3.48
N ASN A 145 1.77 -26.01 -4.13
CA ASN A 145 3.20 -26.09 -4.42
C ASN A 145 3.52 -25.26 -5.68
N PRO A 146 4.25 -24.14 -5.57
CA PRO A 146 4.57 -23.30 -6.72
C PRO A 146 5.47 -23.99 -7.76
N ALA A 147 6.16 -25.07 -7.38
CA ALA A 147 7.00 -25.85 -8.30
C ALA A 147 6.20 -26.82 -9.18
N TRP A 148 4.90 -26.99 -8.94
CA TRP A 148 4.04 -27.85 -9.75
C TRP A 148 3.02 -26.99 -10.51
N HIS A 149 3.26 -26.81 -11.80
CA HIS A 149 2.45 -25.98 -12.69
C HIS A 149 1.94 -26.82 -13.89
N PRO A 150 0.90 -27.64 -13.70
CA PRO A 150 0.39 -28.55 -14.72
C PRO A 150 -0.50 -27.81 -15.73
N PHE A 151 0.06 -26.84 -16.46
CA PHE A 151 -0.68 -26.03 -17.43
C PHE A 151 -0.05 -26.08 -18.81
N LYS A 152 -0.89 -25.90 -19.82
CA LYS A 152 -0.51 -25.77 -21.23
C LYS A 152 -1.24 -24.60 -21.87
N PHE A 153 -0.61 -24.00 -22.87
CA PHE A 153 -1.25 -22.97 -23.68
C PHE A 153 -2.05 -23.61 -24.81
N VAL A 154 -3.32 -23.21 -24.93
CA VAL A 154 -4.21 -23.63 -26.00
C VAL A 154 -4.73 -22.40 -26.75
N GLY A 155 -4.69 -22.45 -28.08
CA GLY A 155 -5.14 -21.36 -28.95
C GLY A 155 -4.07 -20.90 -29.94
N SER A 156 -4.39 -19.90 -30.75
CA SER A 156 -3.48 -19.30 -31.73
C SER A 156 -3.56 -17.76 -31.70
N GLY A 157 -2.41 -17.10 -31.78
CA GLY A 157 -2.30 -15.64 -31.73
C GLY A 157 -2.77 -15.03 -30.40
N ASN A 158 -3.50 -13.92 -30.44
CA ASN A 158 -3.98 -13.17 -29.27
C ASN A 158 -5.08 -13.87 -28.45
N LYS A 159 -5.41 -15.14 -28.74
CA LYS A 159 -6.41 -15.93 -27.99
C LYS A 159 -5.79 -17.12 -27.24
N MET A 160 -4.47 -17.09 -26.98
CA MET A 160 -3.83 -18.11 -26.15
C MET A 160 -4.39 -18.04 -24.73
N LYS A 161 -4.93 -19.16 -24.25
CA LYS A 161 -5.37 -19.35 -22.88
C LYS A 161 -4.54 -20.44 -22.23
N GLU A 162 -4.14 -20.19 -20.99
CA GLU A 162 -3.50 -21.20 -20.16
C GLU A 162 -4.58 -22.07 -19.51
N VAL A 163 -4.52 -23.37 -19.78
CA VAL A 163 -5.48 -24.36 -19.27
C VAL A 163 -4.73 -25.51 -18.63
N VAL A 164 -5.35 -26.22 -17.69
CA VAL A 164 -4.71 -27.36 -17.02
C VAL A 164 -4.39 -28.45 -18.04
N ASP A 165 -3.17 -28.98 -17.98
CA ASP A 165 -2.73 -30.09 -18.81
C ASP A 165 -3.19 -31.42 -18.21
N GLU A 166 -4.24 -32.00 -18.79
CA GLU A 166 -4.78 -33.29 -18.36
C GLU A 166 -3.82 -34.47 -18.52
N GLU A 167 -2.74 -34.32 -19.31
CA GLU A 167 -1.69 -35.32 -19.48
C GLU A 167 -0.59 -35.25 -18.41
N ASP A 168 -0.69 -34.29 -17.46
CA ASP A 168 0.23 -34.22 -16.32
C ASP A 168 0.27 -35.55 -15.56
N GLU A 169 1.50 -36.00 -15.27
CA GLU A 169 1.74 -37.31 -14.67
C GLU A 169 0.97 -37.51 -13.35
N LYS A 170 0.88 -36.46 -12.51
CA LYS A 170 0.18 -36.55 -11.23
C LYS A 170 -1.33 -36.58 -11.45
N LEU A 171 -1.87 -35.77 -12.36
CA LEU A 171 -3.31 -35.76 -12.68
C LEU A 171 -3.76 -37.08 -13.32
N ARG A 172 -2.97 -37.66 -14.23
CA ARG A 172 -3.25 -38.98 -14.80
C ARG A 172 -3.27 -40.07 -13.73
N ASN A 173 -2.25 -40.09 -12.88
CA ASN A 173 -2.18 -41.01 -11.74
C ASN A 173 -3.37 -40.84 -10.77
N LEU A 174 -3.85 -39.60 -10.57
CA LEU A 174 -5.03 -39.32 -9.75
C LEU A 174 -6.29 -39.89 -10.39
N ARG A 175 -6.45 -39.71 -11.71
CA ARG A 175 -7.59 -40.21 -12.49
C ARG A 175 -7.69 -41.73 -12.38
N GLU A 176 -6.59 -42.43 -12.63
CA GLU A 176 -6.53 -43.89 -12.55
C GLU A 176 -6.84 -44.40 -11.14
N LYS A 177 -6.33 -43.72 -10.11
CA LYS A 177 -6.44 -44.18 -8.73
C LYS A 177 -7.73 -43.77 -8.03
N TRP A 178 -8.36 -42.66 -8.38
CA TRP A 178 -9.49 -42.11 -7.61
C TRP A 178 -10.67 -41.65 -8.45
N GLY A 179 -10.53 -41.66 -9.78
CA GLY A 179 -11.61 -41.38 -10.72
C GLY A 179 -11.73 -39.91 -11.13
N GLU A 180 -12.65 -39.69 -12.07
CA GLU A 180 -12.85 -38.42 -12.78
C GLU A 180 -13.29 -37.28 -11.86
N GLU A 181 -14.17 -37.56 -10.90
CA GLU A 181 -14.75 -36.55 -10.00
C GLU A 181 -13.68 -35.88 -9.14
N VAL A 182 -12.66 -36.64 -8.71
CA VAL A 182 -11.55 -36.15 -7.89
C VAL A 182 -10.59 -35.30 -8.73
N VAL A 183 -10.33 -35.68 -9.97
CA VAL A 183 -9.50 -34.90 -10.90
C VAL A 183 -10.18 -33.58 -11.26
N ASN A 184 -11.48 -33.60 -11.53
CA ASN A 184 -12.24 -32.39 -11.84
C ASN A 184 -12.24 -31.39 -10.67
N ALA A 185 -12.29 -31.88 -9.43
CA ALA A 185 -12.16 -31.02 -8.25
C ALA A 185 -10.78 -30.33 -8.18
N VAL A 186 -9.69 -31.07 -8.47
CA VAL A 186 -8.32 -30.52 -8.52
C VAL A 186 -8.16 -29.55 -9.68
N LYS A 187 -8.69 -29.89 -10.87
CA LYS A 187 -8.64 -29.03 -12.07
C LYS A 187 -9.35 -27.70 -11.84
N THR A 188 -10.57 -27.74 -11.31
CA THR A 188 -11.34 -26.54 -10.97
C THR A 188 -10.56 -25.64 -10.01
N ALA A 189 -9.96 -26.22 -8.96
CA ALA A 189 -9.16 -25.46 -8.00
C ALA A 189 -7.90 -24.83 -8.63
N LEU A 190 -7.23 -25.53 -9.55
CA LEU A 190 -6.07 -25.02 -10.27
C LEU A 190 -6.45 -23.90 -11.26
N GLU A 191 -7.53 -24.06 -12.02
CA GLU A 191 -8.03 -23.05 -12.96
C GLU A 191 -8.47 -21.79 -12.22
N GLU A 192 -9.20 -21.93 -11.10
CA GLU A 192 -9.57 -20.82 -10.23
C GLU A 192 -8.33 -20.11 -9.66
N LEU A 193 -7.29 -20.83 -9.24
CA LEU A 193 -6.05 -20.19 -8.79
C LEU A 193 -5.33 -19.46 -9.91
N ASN A 194 -5.29 -20.02 -11.12
CA ASN A 194 -4.61 -19.41 -12.25
C ASN A 194 -5.34 -18.17 -12.78
N GLU A 195 -6.67 -18.18 -12.76
CA GLU A 195 -7.50 -17.05 -13.20
C GLU A 195 -7.41 -15.85 -12.24
N PHE A 196 -7.39 -16.11 -10.93
CA PHE A 196 -7.42 -15.06 -9.91
C PHE A 196 -6.05 -14.72 -9.30
N ASN A 197 -5.02 -15.52 -9.56
CA ASN A 197 -3.64 -15.24 -9.19
C ASN A 197 -2.64 -15.64 -10.31
N PRO A 198 -2.80 -15.12 -11.55
CA PRO A 198 -1.95 -15.48 -12.70
C PRO A 198 -0.50 -15.03 -12.54
N SER A 199 -0.20 -14.09 -11.63
CA SER A 199 1.16 -13.74 -11.29
C SER A 199 1.27 -13.21 -9.87
N GLY A 200 2.16 -13.77 -9.06
CA GLY A 200 2.61 -13.15 -7.82
C GLY A 200 3.44 -11.87 -8.06
N ARG A 201 2.97 -10.94 -8.90
CA ARG A 201 3.63 -9.68 -9.25
C ARG A 201 2.70 -8.48 -9.02
N ASN A 202 2.45 -8.23 -7.75
CA ASN A 202 2.48 -6.93 -7.06
C ASN A 202 1.90 -5.62 -7.63
N ASP A 203 1.08 -5.57 -8.68
CA ASP A 203 0.51 -4.28 -9.14
C ASP A 203 -1.03 -4.15 -9.06
N GLU A 204 -1.73 -5.04 -8.34
CA GLU A 204 -3.19 -5.12 -8.40
C GLU A 204 -3.95 -4.79 -7.10
N ILE A 205 -3.31 -4.25 -6.07
CA ILE A 205 -4.01 -3.95 -4.80
C ILE A 205 -5.11 -2.91 -4.99
N GLN A 206 -4.92 -1.91 -5.86
CA GLN A 206 -5.95 -0.91 -6.13
C GLN A 206 -7.10 -1.43 -7.00
N GLU A 207 -6.80 -2.31 -7.94
CA GLU A 207 -7.82 -2.87 -8.84
C GLU A 207 -8.63 -3.95 -8.13
N ALA A 208 -7.99 -4.81 -7.34
CA ALA A 208 -8.65 -5.73 -6.44
C ALA A 208 -9.51 -4.99 -5.40
N HIS A 209 -9.07 -3.84 -4.88
CA HIS A 209 -9.87 -3.02 -3.98
C HIS A 209 -11.12 -2.45 -4.69
N LYS A 210 -10.99 -1.94 -5.92
CA LYS A 210 -12.14 -1.45 -6.71
C LYS A 210 -13.13 -2.57 -7.06
N GLU A 211 -12.63 -3.72 -7.52
CA GLU A 211 -13.49 -4.85 -7.89
C GLU A 211 -14.12 -5.50 -6.65
N LEU A 212 -13.44 -5.56 -5.50
CA LEU A 212 -14.04 -5.98 -4.22
C LEU A 212 -15.18 -5.04 -3.81
N ILE A 213 -14.92 -3.74 -3.85
CA ILE A 213 -15.91 -2.69 -3.58
C ILE A 213 -17.15 -2.83 -4.48
N LYS A 214 -16.91 -3.08 -5.77
CA LYS A 214 -17.96 -3.23 -6.78
C LYS A 214 -18.74 -4.51 -6.56
N GLY A 215 -18.06 -5.63 -6.31
CA GLY A 215 -18.69 -6.90 -5.96
C GLY A 215 -19.59 -6.79 -4.73
N LEU A 216 -19.13 -6.13 -3.66
CA LEU A 216 -19.95 -5.87 -2.47
C LEU A 216 -21.19 -5.01 -2.76
N ARG A 217 -21.09 -4.06 -3.69
CA ARG A 217 -22.23 -3.26 -4.15
C ARG A 217 -23.21 -4.10 -4.97
N ASP A 218 -22.71 -4.94 -5.87
CA ASP A 218 -23.56 -5.78 -6.73
C ASP A 218 -24.34 -6.83 -5.92
N LEU A 219 -23.79 -7.29 -4.79
CA LEU A 219 -24.50 -8.13 -3.81
C LEU A 219 -25.73 -7.42 -3.19
N SER A 220 -25.78 -6.09 -3.22
CA SER A 220 -26.89 -5.28 -2.70
C SER A 220 -28.02 -5.05 -3.73
N CYS A 221 -27.90 -5.59 -4.94
CA CYS A 221 -28.82 -5.34 -6.05
C CYS A 221 -29.77 -6.52 -6.29
N GLY A 222 -30.82 -6.62 -5.49
CA GLY A 222 -31.97 -7.48 -5.78
C GLY A 222 -33.17 -7.16 -4.89
N GLU A 223 -34.38 -7.15 -5.46
CA GLU A 223 -35.65 -6.91 -4.73
C GLU A 223 -35.93 -7.95 -3.62
N SER A 224 -35.08 -8.98 -3.46
CA SER A 224 -35.19 -10.03 -2.43
C SER A 224 -34.01 -10.09 -1.44
N CYS A 225 -33.07 -9.14 -1.46
CA CYS A 225 -31.97 -9.12 -0.47
C CYS A 225 -32.40 -8.36 0.80
N GLU A 226 -32.51 -9.05 1.93
CA GLU A 226 -32.81 -8.44 3.25
C GLU A 226 -31.61 -7.65 3.84
N VAL A 227 -30.44 -7.70 3.17
CA VAL A 227 -29.20 -7.03 3.57
C VAL A 227 -28.70 -6.14 2.45
N GLY A 228 -28.36 -4.89 2.77
CA GLY A 228 -27.70 -3.95 1.87
C GLY A 228 -26.34 -3.52 2.42
N VAL A 229 -25.36 -3.39 1.53
CA VAL A 229 -24.02 -2.86 1.85
C VAL A 229 -24.02 -1.35 1.62
N LYS A 230 -23.76 -0.57 2.67
CA LYS A 230 -23.57 0.88 2.60
C LYS A 230 -22.10 1.22 2.82
N ARG A 231 -21.49 2.10 2.01
CA ARG A 231 -20.16 2.60 2.34
C ARG A 231 -20.27 3.57 3.51
N ILE A 232 -19.38 3.40 4.49
CA ILE A 232 -19.29 4.29 5.65
C ILE A 232 -19.01 5.71 5.16
N GLY A 233 -19.82 6.67 5.59
CA GLY A 233 -19.69 8.06 5.16
C GLY A 233 -20.25 8.37 3.77
N GLU A 234 -20.91 7.43 3.09
CA GLU A 234 -21.66 7.69 1.87
C GLU A 234 -22.92 8.49 2.21
N LEU A 235 -23.14 9.56 1.45
CA LEU A 235 -24.29 10.43 1.60
C LEU A 235 -25.56 9.76 1.09
N ASP A 236 -26.64 9.85 1.88
CA ASP A 236 -27.97 9.59 1.36
C ASP A 236 -28.32 10.65 0.32
N GLU A 237 -28.60 10.22 -0.92
CA GLU A 237 -28.97 11.11 -2.01
C GLU A 237 -30.37 11.70 -1.85
N LYS A 238 -31.28 11.03 -1.13
CA LYS A 238 -32.70 11.42 -1.05
C LYS A 238 -32.90 12.85 -0.54
N PRO A 239 -32.25 13.31 0.54
CA PRO A 239 -32.36 14.70 1.00
C PRO A 239 -31.90 15.72 -0.05
N PHE A 240 -30.82 15.42 -0.79
CA PHE A 240 -30.31 16.30 -1.85
C PHE A 240 -31.28 16.38 -3.02
N MET A 241 -31.84 15.25 -3.43
CA MET A 241 -32.85 15.17 -4.48
C MET A 241 -34.13 15.92 -4.09
N ASN A 242 -34.60 15.73 -2.85
CA ASN A 242 -35.78 16.43 -2.33
C ASN A 242 -35.58 17.95 -2.25
N ALA A 243 -34.41 18.40 -1.81
CA ALA A 243 -34.07 19.83 -1.78
C ALA A 243 -33.99 20.44 -3.19
N CYS A 244 -33.46 19.70 -4.17
CA CYS A 244 -33.39 20.15 -5.57
C CYS A 244 -34.76 20.15 -6.26
N LYS A 245 -35.63 19.18 -5.99
CA LYS A 245 -37.02 19.16 -6.49
C LYS A 245 -37.85 20.36 -6.06
N LYS A 246 -37.51 21.00 -4.93
CA LYS A 246 -38.16 22.24 -4.47
C LYS A 246 -37.73 23.48 -5.28
N ARG A 247 -36.71 23.37 -6.13
CA ARG A 247 -36.06 24.52 -6.82
C ARG A 247 -36.00 24.39 -8.33
N PHE A 248 -35.93 23.17 -8.83
CA PHE A 248 -35.83 22.85 -10.24
C PHE A 248 -36.98 21.93 -10.63
N THR A 249 -37.34 21.92 -11.92
CA THR A 249 -38.45 21.11 -12.43
C THR A 249 -37.95 19.93 -13.26
N GLY A 250 -38.65 18.80 -13.17
CA GLY A 250 -38.38 17.64 -14.01
C GLY A 250 -36.99 17.02 -13.80
N GLU A 251 -36.37 16.60 -14.89
CA GLU A 251 -35.09 15.88 -14.91
C GLU A 251 -33.91 16.74 -14.41
N GLU A 252 -34.02 18.07 -14.53
CA GLU A 252 -33.00 19.00 -14.04
C GLU A 252 -32.84 18.94 -12.51
N ALA A 253 -33.94 18.76 -11.77
CA ALA A 253 -33.88 18.57 -10.32
C ALA A 253 -33.07 17.32 -9.93
N MET A 254 -33.18 16.25 -10.72
CA MET A 254 -32.45 15.02 -10.48
C MET A 254 -30.95 15.21 -10.72
N VAL A 255 -30.58 15.82 -11.85
CA VAL A 255 -29.18 16.09 -12.18
C VAL A 255 -28.53 17.03 -11.17
N GLN A 256 -29.23 18.08 -10.73
CA GLN A 256 -28.69 19.02 -9.74
C GLN A 256 -28.58 18.39 -8.35
N GLY A 257 -29.53 17.54 -7.95
CA GLY A 257 -29.47 16.78 -6.70
C GLY A 257 -28.26 15.85 -6.66
N ALA A 258 -28.07 15.06 -7.71
CA ALA A 258 -26.92 14.17 -7.84
C ALA A 258 -25.59 14.95 -7.81
N LYS A 259 -25.47 16.02 -8.60
CA LYS A 259 -24.28 16.89 -8.60
C LYS A 259 -23.97 17.48 -7.23
N LEU A 260 -25.00 17.93 -6.51
CA LEU A 260 -24.84 18.49 -5.18
C LEU A 260 -24.38 17.42 -4.19
N CYS A 261 -24.99 16.23 -4.22
CA CYS A 261 -24.59 15.10 -3.39
C CYS A 261 -23.12 14.72 -3.65
N SER A 262 -22.74 14.48 -4.90
CA SER A 262 -21.36 14.14 -5.26
C SER A 262 -20.34 15.20 -4.82
N LYS A 263 -20.69 16.48 -4.96
CA LYS A 263 -19.84 17.58 -4.50
C LYS A 263 -19.64 17.56 -3.00
N TRP A 264 -20.69 17.27 -2.22
CA TRP A 264 -20.58 17.16 -0.78
C TRP A 264 -19.84 15.89 -0.35
N GLN A 265 -19.99 14.79 -1.07
CA GLN A 265 -19.20 13.59 -0.84
C GLN A 265 -17.70 13.86 -0.98
N GLN A 266 -17.30 14.62 -2.02
CA GLN A 266 -15.91 15.05 -2.19
C GLN A 266 -15.42 15.95 -1.05
N ILE A 267 -16.29 16.80 -0.51
CA ILE A 267 -15.95 17.68 0.61
C ILE A 267 -15.77 16.87 1.90
N ILE A 268 -16.64 15.89 2.16
CA ILE A 268 -16.54 14.97 3.31
C ILE A 268 -15.28 14.13 3.23
N ASN A 269 -14.94 13.62 2.05
CA ASN A 269 -13.75 12.79 1.84
C ASN A 269 -12.44 13.60 1.85
N ASN A 270 -12.50 14.93 1.97
CA ASN A 270 -11.30 15.76 2.03
C ASN A 270 -10.73 15.77 3.46
N PRO A 271 -9.51 15.23 3.68
CA PRO A 271 -8.93 15.10 5.03
C PRO A 271 -8.65 16.46 5.69
N THR A 272 -8.52 17.52 4.91
CA THR A 272 -8.26 18.89 5.42
C THR A 272 -9.49 19.55 6.04
N TRP A 273 -10.69 18.98 5.86
CA TRP A 273 -11.91 19.52 6.45
C TRP A 273 -12.34 18.67 7.64
N GLN A 274 -12.08 19.19 8.85
CA GLN A 274 -12.41 18.54 10.11
C GLN A 274 -13.44 19.37 10.89
N PRO A 275 -14.74 19.30 10.54
CA PRO A 275 -15.80 20.05 11.21
C PRO A 275 -16.22 19.37 12.52
N PHE A 276 -15.28 19.20 13.46
CA PHE A 276 -15.53 18.51 14.73
C PHE A 276 -15.12 19.37 15.92
N LYS A 277 -15.81 19.16 17.05
CA LYS A 277 -15.48 19.76 18.34
C LYS A 277 -15.47 18.70 19.42
N ARG A 278 -14.63 18.90 20.42
CA ARG A 278 -14.55 18.05 21.60
C ARG A 278 -15.54 18.55 22.66
N VAL A 279 -16.38 17.65 23.14
CA VAL A 279 -17.38 17.95 24.18
C VAL A 279 -17.22 16.95 25.32
N GLY A 280 -17.14 17.47 26.55
CA GLY A 280 -17.01 16.68 27.77
C GLY A 280 -15.96 17.24 28.74
N THR A 281 -15.91 16.67 29.95
CA THR A 281 -14.93 17.02 31.00
C THR A 281 -14.30 15.76 31.58
N GLY A 282 -12.98 15.77 31.78
CA GLY A 282 -12.21 14.62 32.31
C GLY A 282 -12.04 13.49 31.28
N ASN A 283 -12.13 12.23 31.71
CA ASN A 283 -11.91 11.04 30.86
C ASN A 283 -13.10 10.70 29.91
N LYS A 284 -14.07 11.60 29.71
CA LYS A 284 -15.26 11.38 28.86
C LYS A 284 -15.36 12.38 27.70
N ILE A 285 -14.22 12.80 27.13
CA ILE A 285 -14.21 13.70 25.98
C ILE A 285 -14.66 12.92 24.75
N LYS A 286 -15.74 13.37 24.10
CA LYS A 286 -16.23 12.83 22.81
C LYS A 286 -16.07 13.87 21.73
N GLU A 287 -15.72 13.42 20.54
CA GLU A 287 -15.66 14.25 19.35
C GLU A 287 -17.00 14.20 18.61
N VAL A 288 -17.62 15.36 18.41
CA VAL A 288 -18.92 15.51 17.77
C VAL A 288 -18.83 16.52 16.66
N VAL A 289 -19.68 16.39 15.63
CA VAL A 289 -19.71 17.33 14.51
C VAL A 289 -20.03 18.74 15.02
N ASP A 290 -19.23 19.72 14.62
CA ASP A 290 -19.49 21.12 14.90
C ASP A 290 -20.48 21.72 13.89
N GLU A 291 -21.76 21.74 14.25
CA GLU A 291 -22.82 22.33 13.43
C GLU A 291 -22.64 23.84 13.12
N GLU A 292 -21.77 24.52 13.88
CA GLU A 292 -21.42 25.91 13.62
C GLU A 292 -20.31 26.09 12.57
N ASP A 293 -19.76 24.99 12.03
CA ASP A 293 -18.81 25.01 10.92
C ASP A 293 -19.34 25.85 9.75
N LYS A 294 -18.45 26.68 9.20
CA LYS A 294 -18.79 27.67 8.16
C LYS A 294 -19.39 27.01 6.91
N LYS A 295 -18.96 25.81 6.53
CA LYS A 295 -19.48 25.08 5.37
C LYS A 295 -20.84 24.45 5.72
N LEU A 296 -20.99 23.81 6.88
CA LEU A 296 -22.28 23.24 7.32
C LEU A 296 -23.37 24.31 7.47
N ARG A 297 -23.05 25.45 8.08
CA ARG A 297 -23.99 26.58 8.18
C ARG A 297 -24.44 27.10 6.82
N LYS A 298 -23.51 27.19 5.85
CA LYS A 298 -23.83 27.59 4.49
C LYS A 298 -24.72 26.54 3.80
N LEU A 299 -24.45 25.25 4.02
CA LEU A 299 -25.27 24.16 3.51
C LEU A 299 -26.69 24.24 4.03
N ARG A 300 -26.86 24.33 5.35
CA ARG A 300 -28.16 24.48 6.02
C ARG A 300 -28.94 25.68 5.49
N LYS A 301 -28.31 26.86 5.43
CA LYS A 301 -28.94 28.07 4.90
C LYS A 301 -29.35 27.93 3.44
N ARG A 302 -28.52 27.27 2.62
CA ARG A 302 -28.74 27.21 1.17
C ARG A 302 -29.63 26.06 0.76
N TRP A 303 -29.64 24.93 1.44
CA TRP A 303 -30.32 23.70 0.97
C TRP A 303 -31.24 23.05 2.00
N GLY A 304 -31.30 23.60 3.22
CA GLY A 304 -32.21 23.17 4.27
C GLY A 304 -31.59 22.20 5.27
N GLU A 305 -32.37 21.88 6.30
CA GLU A 305 -31.94 21.05 7.43
C GLU A 305 -31.72 19.59 7.03
N GLU A 306 -32.59 19.03 6.19
CA GLU A 306 -32.51 17.63 5.74
C GLU A 306 -31.17 17.32 5.06
N VAL A 307 -30.67 18.24 4.23
CA VAL A 307 -29.39 18.09 3.53
C VAL A 307 -28.21 18.21 4.49
N MET A 308 -28.30 19.10 5.48
CA MET A 308 -27.26 19.23 6.51
C MET A 308 -27.21 17.98 7.39
N ASN A 309 -28.36 17.44 7.79
CA ASN A 309 -28.46 16.22 8.59
C ASN A 309 -27.86 15.02 7.85
N ALA A 310 -28.11 14.88 6.54
CA ALA A 310 -27.47 13.84 5.73
C ALA A 310 -25.93 13.90 5.81
N VAL A 311 -25.37 15.11 5.66
CA VAL A 311 -23.92 15.33 5.78
C VAL A 311 -23.40 15.06 7.19
N LYS A 312 -24.15 15.49 8.22
CA LYS A 312 -23.79 15.26 9.61
C LYS A 312 -23.75 13.77 9.93
N THR A 313 -24.77 13.01 9.56
CA THR A 313 -24.83 11.55 9.79
C THR A 313 -23.64 10.85 9.12
N SER A 314 -23.32 11.19 7.86
CA SER A 314 -22.15 10.61 7.18
C SER A 314 -20.82 10.97 7.89
N LEU A 315 -20.69 12.19 8.42
CA LEU A 315 -19.50 12.63 9.18
C LEU A 315 -19.36 11.92 10.53
N GLU A 316 -20.48 11.65 11.21
CA GLU A 316 -20.55 10.88 12.46
C GLU A 316 -20.21 9.41 12.22
N GLU A 317 -20.77 8.79 11.18
CA GLU A 317 -20.43 7.42 10.76
C GLU A 317 -18.91 7.28 10.48
N LEU A 318 -18.33 8.24 9.74
CA LEU A 318 -16.88 8.24 9.52
C LEU A 318 -16.09 8.38 10.82
N ASN A 319 -16.64 8.99 11.88
CA ASN A 319 -15.91 9.27 13.11
C ASN A 319 -15.89 8.04 14.01
N GLU A 320 -17.00 7.31 14.01
CA GLU A 320 -17.15 6.07 14.74
C GLU A 320 -16.28 4.95 14.16
N PHE A 321 -16.28 4.79 12.83
CA PHE A 321 -15.67 3.63 12.19
C PHE A 321 -14.31 3.88 11.54
N ASN A 322 -13.89 5.14 11.34
CA ASN A 322 -12.56 5.48 10.85
C ASN A 322 -12.01 6.79 11.47
N PRO A 323 -11.77 6.83 12.79
CA PRO A 323 -11.18 8.00 13.46
C PRO A 323 -9.74 8.26 12.99
N SER A 324 -8.97 7.21 12.67
CA SER A 324 -7.54 7.28 12.33
C SER A 324 -7.25 7.78 10.90
N GLY A 325 -8.15 7.52 9.93
CA GLY A 325 -7.96 7.90 8.53
C GLY A 325 -7.94 9.42 8.26
N ARG A 326 -8.21 10.23 9.27
CA ARG A 326 -8.17 11.71 9.21
C ARG A 326 -6.89 12.29 9.78
N LEU A 327 -6.11 11.48 10.50
CA LEU A 327 -4.85 11.87 11.14
C LEU A 327 -3.64 11.68 10.22
N PHE A 328 -3.85 11.19 8.98
CA PHE A 328 -2.80 10.95 8.01
C PHE A 328 -2.84 11.96 6.84
N ASN A 329 -2.10 13.06 7.00
CA ASN A 329 -1.08 13.54 6.06
C ASN A 329 -0.28 14.66 6.77
N PRO A 330 1.03 14.80 6.50
CA PRO A 330 1.94 15.70 7.23
C PRO A 330 1.54 17.18 7.17
#